data_AF-A0A820NYP2-F1
#
_entry.id   AF-A0A820NYP2-F1
#
_cell.length_a   1.000
_cell.length_b   1.000
_cell.length_c   1.000
_cell.angle_alpha   90.00
_cell.angle_beta   90.00
_cell.angle_gamma   90.00
#
_symmetry.space_group_name_H-M   'P 1'
#
loop_
_entity.id
_entity.type
_entity.pdbx_description
1 polymer ?
#
loop_
_entity_poly.entity_id
_entity_poly.type
_entity_poly.pdbx_seq_one_letter_code
_entity_poly.pdbx_strand_id
1 'polypeptide(L)'
;DGPGMNSRNHIMFGSVGAWFYSHLAGIDISPSMITIRPRMASENKKHLMKKLDCQLSSLYGLIHVSYTRDERDTIANSILLRVTIPPNTQAHIIFEPLFAGGQCALLIEGNQVLWSSDSSTTIHREFNVEKDSITGLMTVHVGSGQYEFLALWK
;
A
#
# COMPACT_ATOMS: atom_id res chain seq x y z
N ASP A 1 -17.47 -44.88 -19.45
CA ASP A 1 -16.96 -43.97 -18.41
C ASP A 1 -17.12 -42.52 -18.81
N GLY A 2 -18.13 -41.86 -18.24
CA GLY A 2 -18.53 -40.48 -18.53
C GLY A 2 -18.08 -39.47 -17.46
N PRO A 3 -18.20 -38.16 -17.69
CA PRO A 3 -17.39 -37.09 -17.08
C PRO A 3 -17.88 -36.69 -15.68
N GLY A 4 -17.79 -37.59 -14.69
CA GLY A 4 -18.32 -37.35 -13.35
C GLY A 4 -17.62 -36.26 -12.50
N MET A 5 -16.45 -35.78 -12.93
CA MET A 5 -15.63 -34.81 -12.18
C MET A 5 -15.07 -33.66 -13.02
N ASN A 6 -15.80 -33.20 -14.04
CA ASN A 6 -15.36 -32.10 -14.92
C ASN A 6 -16.32 -30.90 -14.91
N SER A 7 -16.88 -30.56 -13.75
CA SER A 7 -17.60 -29.28 -13.61
C SER A 7 -16.62 -28.13 -13.92
N ARG A 8 -17.10 -27.14 -14.67
CA ARG A 8 -16.33 -25.95 -15.06
C ARG A 8 -16.53 -24.78 -14.10
N ASN A 9 -17.22 -25.02 -12.98
CA ASN A 9 -17.57 -24.01 -11.98
C ASN A 9 -17.24 -24.50 -10.56
N HIS A 10 -15.96 -24.78 -10.34
CA HIS A 10 -15.44 -25.27 -9.05
C HIS A 10 -14.82 -24.12 -8.26
N ILE A 11 -15.49 -23.68 -7.20
CA ILE A 11 -15.03 -22.58 -6.34
C ILE A 11 -13.74 -22.89 -5.57
N MET A 12 -13.38 -24.17 -5.41
CA MET A 12 -12.19 -24.61 -4.67
C MET A 12 -10.86 -24.06 -5.23
N PHE A 13 -10.84 -23.63 -6.50
CA PHE A 13 -9.68 -22.98 -7.12
C PHE A 13 -9.69 -21.45 -7.00
N GLY A 14 -10.73 -20.86 -6.38
CA GLY A 14 -10.91 -19.42 -6.25
C GLY A 14 -10.06 -18.75 -5.16
N SER A 15 -9.24 -19.50 -4.42
CA SER A 15 -8.40 -18.97 -3.33
C SER A 15 -7.39 -17.91 -3.79
N VAL A 16 -7.00 -17.92 -5.06
CA VAL A 16 -6.19 -16.86 -5.67
C VAL A 16 -6.85 -15.48 -5.56
N GLY A 17 -8.19 -15.42 -5.52
CA GLY A 17 -8.93 -14.18 -5.29
C GLY A 17 -8.52 -13.51 -3.98
N ALA A 18 -8.42 -14.26 -2.89
CA ALA A 18 -8.00 -13.74 -1.59
C ALA A 18 -6.57 -13.17 -1.62
N TRP A 19 -5.67 -13.78 -2.40
CA TRP A 19 -4.29 -13.32 -2.55
C TRP A 19 -4.21 -11.90 -3.14
N PHE A 20 -5.11 -11.53 -4.07
CA PHE A 20 -5.15 -10.16 -4.60
C PHE A 20 -5.47 -9.10 -3.53
N TYR A 21 -6.34 -9.43 -2.57
CA TYR A 21 -6.69 -8.49 -1.50
C TYR A 21 -5.63 -8.47 -0.38
N SER A 22 -5.26 -9.64 0.14
CA SER A 22 -4.40 -9.72 1.32
C SER A 22 -2.91 -9.52 0.99
N HIS A 23 -2.46 -10.04 -0.15
CA HIS A 23 -1.05 -9.96 -0.52
C HIS A 23 -0.80 -8.81 -1.49
N LEU A 24 -1.52 -8.73 -2.61
CA LEU A 24 -1.20 -7.73 -3.64
C LEU A 24 -1.61 -6.30 -3.21
N ALA A 25 -2.88 -6.10 -2.85
CA ALA A 25 -3.35 -4.85 -2.26
C ALA A 25 -2.86 -4.67 -0.81
N GLY A 26 -2.51 -5.78 -0.15
CA GLY A 26 -1.89 -5.74 1.17
C GLY A 26 -2.84 -5.39 2.30
N ILE A 27 -4.14 -5.63 2.14
CA ILE A 27 -5.15 -5.27 3.13
C ILE A 27 -5.27 -6.39 4.15
N ASP A 28 -4.94 -6.08 5.40
CA ASP A 28 -5.15 -6.97 6.54
C ASP A 28 -6.00 -6.25 7.59
N ILE A 29 -7.07 -6.91 8.05
CA ILE A 29 -8.05 -6.32 8.97
C ILE A 29 -7.96 -7.08 10.28
N SER A 30 -7.46 -6.40 11.31
CA SER A 30 -7.49 -6.90 12.69
C SER A 30 -8.63 -6.22 13.47
N PRO A 31 -9.03 -6.75 14.64
CA PRO A 31 -10.12 -6.18 15.43
C PRO A 31 -9.94 -4.71 15.83
N SER A 32 -8.71 -4.26 16.01
CA SER A 32 -8.39 -2.90 16.48
C SER A 32 -7.76 -2.01 15.40
N MET A 33 -7.32 -2.56 14.27
CA MET A 33 -6.48 -1.85 13.33
C MET A 33 -6.48 -2.47 11.93
N ILE A 34 -6.41 -1.63 10.91
CA ILE A 34 -6.23 -2.04 9.52
C ILE A 34 -4.75 -1.86 9.14
N THR A 35 -4.13 -2.89 8.57
CA THR A 35 -2.80 -2.76 7.97
C THR A 35 -2.95 -2.72 6.46
N ILE A 36 -2.30 -1.74 5.81
CA ILE A 36 -2.27 -1.60 4.36
C ILE A 36 -0.80 -1.63 3.94
N ARG A 37 -0.39 -2.73 3.30
CA ARG A 37 0.97 -2.94 2.78
C ARG A 37 0.95 -3.41 1.32
N PRO A 38 0.67 -2.52 0.37
CA PRO A 38 0.58 -2.89 -1.03
C PRO A 38 1.94 -3.40 -1.54
N ARG A 39 1.94 -4.49 -2.30
CA ARG A 39 3.19 -5.08 -2.82
C ARG A 39 3.62 -4.37 -4.09
N MET A 40 4.41 -3.33 -3.87
CA MET A 40 4.90 -2.42 -4.91
C MET A 40 6.30 -2.83 -5.45
N ALA A 41 7.01 -3.65 -4.66
CA ALA A 41 8.37 -4.07 -4.93
C ALA A 41 8.41 -5.38 -5.74
N SER A 42 8.86 -5.30 -6.98
CA SER A 42 9.41 -6.45 -7.68
C SER A 42 10.44 -5.94 -8.69
N GLU A 43 11.72 -5.89 -8.32
CA GLU A 43 12.78 -5.33 -9.19
C GLU A 43 12.82 -6.02 -10.56
N ASN A 44 12.83 -7.36 -10.55
CA ASN A 44 12.86 -8.17 -11.77
C ASN A 44 11.58 -8.05 -12.62
N LYS A 45 10.54 -7.41 -12.07
CA LYS A 45 9.20 -7.31 -12.65
C LYS A 45 8.61 -5.90 -12.48
N LYS A 46 9.46 -4.87 -12.43
CA LYS A 46 9.05 -3.46 -12.21
C LYS A 46 7.92 -3.03 -13.15
N HIS A 47 7.89 -3.59 -14.35
CA HIS A 47 6.90 -3.29 -15.38
C HIS A 47 5.58 -4.06 -15.26
N LEU A 48 5.52 -5.15 -14.48
CA LEU A 48 4.34 -6.00 -14.43
C LEU A 48 3.17 -5.36 -13.67
N MET A 49 3.45 -4.57 -12.63
CA MET A 49 2.41 -4.02 -11.75
C MET A 49 2.65 -2.54 -11.44
N LYS A 50 2.46 -1.69 -12.45
CA LYS A 50 2.59 -0.24 -12.31
C LYS A 50 1.42 0.40 -11.58
N LYS A 51 0.25 -0.24 -11.59
CA LYS A 51 -0.98 0.29 -11.00
C LYS A 51 -1.76 -0.82 -10.32
N LEU A 52 -2.46 -0.45 -9.26
CA LEU A 52 -3.44 -1.27 -8.57
C LEU A 52 -4.59 -0.37 -8.14
N ASP A 53 -5.81 -0.88 -8.21
CA ASP A 53 -7.01 -0.29 -7.63
C ASP A 53 -7.82 -1.43 -7.02
N CYS A 54 -8.06 -1.36 -5.72
CA CYS A 54 -8.69 -2.42 -4.95
C CYS A 54 -9.65 -1.81 -3.92
N GLN A 55 -10.88 -2.31 -3.91
CA GLN A 55 -11.92 -1.93 -2.96
C GLN A 55 -12.39 -3.17 -2.20
N LEU A 56 -12.40 -3.07 -0.87
CA LEU A 56 -12.87 -4.12 0.02
C LEU A 56 -13.96 -3.58 0.95
N SER A 57 -15.16 -4.15 0.85
CA SER A 57 -16.25 -3.85 1.78
C SER A 57 -16.06 -4.65 3.06
N SER A 58 -15.81 -3.96 4.18
CA SER A 58 -15.68 -4.55 5.51
C SER A 58 -16.89 -4.24 6.38
N LEU A 59 -16.95 -4.83 7.59
CA LEU A 59 -17.97 -4.49 8.58
C LEU A 59 -17.91 -3.03 9.05
N TYR A 60 -16.75 -2.37 8.93
CA TYR A 60 -16.54 -0.98 9.31
C TYR A 60 -16.84 0.00 8.16
N GLY A 61 -17.00 -0.50 6.94
CA GLY A 61 -17.18 0.29 5.73
C GLY A 61 -16.16 -0.03 4.64
N LEU A 62 -16.08 0.84 3.64
CA LEU A 62 -15.23 0.67 2.48
C LEU A 62 -13.76 0.95 2.81
N ILE A 63 -12.89 0.00 2.48
CA ILE A 63 -11.45 0.20 2.42
C ILE A 63 -11.08 0.29 0.94
N HIS A 64 -10.43 1.38 0.54
CA HIS A 64 -9.92 1.55 -0.82
C HIS A 64 -8.40 1.67 -0.76
N VAL A 65 -7.72 0.96 -1.66
CA VAL A 65 -6.28 1.02 -1.84
C VAL A 65 -6.02 1.12 -3.33
N SER A 66 -5.38 2.20 -3.76
CA SER A 66 -4.90 2.33 -5.13
C SER A 66 -3.52 2.91 -5.16
N TYR A 67 -2.65 2.39 -6.02
CA TYR A 67 -1.32 2.96 -6.21
C TYR A 67 -0.98 3.12 -7.68
N THR A 68 -0.13 4.09 -7.97
CA THR A 68 0.57 4.23 -9.25
C THR A 68 2.06 4.38 -8.98
N ARG A 69 2.87 3.52 -9.62
CA ARG A 69 4.33 3.57 -9.59
C ARG A 69 4.87 4.36 -10.76
N ASP A 70 5.88 5.19 -10.49
CA ASP A 70 6.52 6.08 -11.44
C ASP A 70 5.46 6.84 -12.25
N GLU A 71 4.65 7.64 -11.55
CA GLU A 71 3.54 8.35 -12.18
C GLU A 71 4.06 9.19 -13.36
N ARG A 72 3.69 8.74 -14.57
CA ARG A 72 3.92 9.35 -15.90
C ARG A 72 5.29 10.00 -16.06
N ASP A 73 6.35 9.21 -16.20
CA ASP A 73 7.68 9.61 -16.74
C ASP A 73 8.40 10.79 -16.05
N THR A 74 7.85 11.40 -14.99
CA THR A 74 8.40 12.62 -14.39
C THR A 74 9.21 12.37 -13.12
N ILE A 75 8.83 11.37 -12.32
CA ILE A 75 9.50 11.11 -11.02
C ILE A 75 9.86 9.63 -10.92
N ALA A 76 11.09 9.30 -11.27
CA ALA A 76 11.62 7.96 -11.12
C ALA A 76 11.63 7.54 -9.64
N ASN A 77 11.35 6.26 -9.39
CA ASN A 77 11.36 5.64 -8.07
C ASN A 77 10.37 6.25 -7.10
N SER A 78 9.15 6.51 -7.60
CA SER A 78 8.05 7.07 -6.81
C SER A 78 6.82 6.17 -6.79
N ILE A 79 6.02 6.34 -5.74
CA ILE A 79 4.67 5.79 -5.61
C ILE A 79 3.72 6.91 -5.23
N LEU A 80 2.62 7.03 -5.97
CA LEU A 80 1.41 7.70 -5.52
C LEU A 80 0.45 6.65 -4.96
N LEU A 81 0.17 6.66 -3.65
CA LEU A 81 -0.73 5.75 -2.95
C LEU A 81 -1.94 6.53 -2.44
N ARG A 82 -3.15 6.14 -2.86
CA ARG A 82 -4.41 6.66 -2.31
C ARG A 82 -5.07 5.59 -1.46
N VAL A 83 -5.49 5.96 -0.27
CA VAL A 83 -6.20 5.05 0.65
C VAL A 83 -7.45 5.70 1.21
N THR A 84 -8.51 4.91 1.36
CA THR A 84 -9.70 5.27 2.14
C THR A 84 -9.79 4.35 3.35
N ILE A 85 -9.81 4.95 4.53
CA ILE A 85 -9.93 4.26 5.82
C ILE A 85 -11.32 4.54 6.38
N PRO A 86 -12.12 3.50 6.68
CA PRO A 86 -13.49 3.67 7.14
C PRO A 86 -13.59 4.39 8.49
N PRO A 87 -14.72 5.05 8.81
CA PRO A 87 -14.95 5.69 10.10
C PRO A 87 -14.71 4.77 11.30
N ASN A 88 -14.28 5.35 12.43
CA ASN A 88 -14.04 4.64 13.69
C ASN A 88 -13.01 3.49 13.59
N THR A 89 -12.04 3.63 12.67
CA THR A 89 -10.91 2.72 12.55
C THR A 89 -9.60 3.50 12.51
N GLN A 90 -8.50 2.79 12.76
CA GLN A 90 -7.14 3.28 12.61
C GLN A 90 -6.39 2.38 11.63
N ALA A 91 -5.40 2.93 10.93
CA ALA A 91 -4.62 2.17 9.98
C ALA A 91 -3.12 2.45 10.05
N HIS A 92 -2.34 1.40 9.75
CA HIS A 92 -0.92 1.49 9.47
C HIS A 92 -0.71 1.33 7.96
N ILE A 93 -0.18 2.38 7.34
CA ILE A 93 0.15 2.39 5.92
C ILE A 93 1.65 2.13 5.79
N ILE A 94 2.01 0.98 5.22
CA ILE A 94 3.39 0.50 5.14
C ILE A 94 3.89 0.60 3.70
N PHE A 95 4.98 1.34 3.52
CA PHE A 95 5.68 1.46 2.25
C PHE A 95 6.97 0.62 2.27
N GLU A 96 7.15 -0.18 1.22
CA GLU A 96 8.35 -0.98 1.03
C GLU A 96 9.37 -0.27 0.13
N PRO A 97 10.68 -0.49 0.34
CA PRO A 97 11.69 -0.12 -0.65
C PRO A 97 11.34 -0.61 -2.06
N LEU A 98 11.36 0.29 -3.03
CA LEU A 98 10.97 -0.02 -4.41
C LEU A 98 11.99 -0.88 -5.17
N PHE A 99 13.22 -0.91 -4.66
CA PHE A 99 14.38 -1.60 -5.20
C PHE A 99 15.34 -1.93 -4.03
N ALA A 100 16.21 -2.92 -4.23
CA ALA A 100 17.13 -3.41 -3.22
C ALA A 100 18.10 -2.30 -2.82
N GLY A 101 18.16 -2.03 -1.51
CA GLY A 101 18.98 -0.94 -0.96
C GLY A 101 18.35 0.45 -1.08
N GLY A 102 17.22 0.61 -1.78
CA GLY A 102 16.54 1.88 -1.91
C GLY A 102 16.10 2.44 -0.56
N GLN A 103 16.45 3.69 -0.29
CA GLN A 103 16.07 4.38 0.94
C GLN A 103 14.98 5.40 0.63
N CYS A 104 13.96 5.48 1.48
CA CYS A 104 13.00 6.57 1.35
C CYS A 104 13.78 7.90 1.45
N ALA A 105 13.50 8.82 0.53
CA ALA A 105 14.08 10.16 0.47
C ALA A 105 13.05 11.23 0.82
N LEU A 106 11.79 11.00 0.47
CA LEU A 106 10.70 11.93 0.70
C LEU A 106 9.36 11.17 0.80
N LEU A 107 8.54 11.57 1.77
CA LEU A 107 7.17 11.10 1.95
C LEU A 107 6.27 12.29 2.23
N ILE A 108 5.26 12.47 1.38
CA ILE A 108 4.33 13.60 1.40
C ILE A 108 2.91 13.06 1.50
N GLU A 109 2.04 13.75 2.23
CA GLU A 109 0.58 13.59 2.16
C GLU A 109 -0.01 14.91 1.64
N GLY A 110 -0.71 14.87 0.50
CA GLY A 110 -1.18 16.08 -0.19
C GLY A 110 -0.05 17.10 -0.44
N ASN A 111 -0.07 18.21 0.31
CA ASN A 111 0.95 19.27 0.24
C ASN A 111 1.90 19.31 1.47
N GLN A 112 1.78 18.35 2.39
CA GLN A 112 2.52 18.32 3.64
C GLN A 112 3.64 17.27 3.59
N VAL A 113 4.88 17.69 3.85
CA VAL A 113 6.00 16.75 4.00
C VAL A 113 5.88 16.05 5.34
N LEU A 114 5.65 14.73 5.31
CA LEU A 114 5.60 13.89 6.50
C LEU A 114 7.00 13.45 6.94
N TRP A 115 7.87 13.15 5.97
CA TRP A 115 9.23 12.71 6.24
C TRP A 115 10.16 13.08 5.07
N SER A 116 11.40 13.45 5.38
CA SER A 116 12.46 13.63 4.39
C SER A 116 13.79 13.18 4.97
N SER A 117 14.68 12.65 4.12
CA SER A 117 16.06 12.32 4.50
C SER A 117 16.88 13.55 4.84
N ASP A 118 16.49 14.71 4.30
CA ASP A 118 17.23 15.95 4.43
C ASP A 118 16.73 16.68 5.70
N SER A 119 17.66 16.90 6.63
CA SER A 119 17.45 17.19 8.05
C SER A 119 16.85 18.57 8.40
N SER A 120 16.26 19.28 7.43
CA SER A 120 15.74 20.64 7.63
C SER A 120 14.22 20.78 7.60
N THR A 121 13.47 19.70 7.37
CA THR A 121 12.00 19.82 7.25
C THR A 121 11.31 19.66 8.59
N THR A 122 10.52 20.65 8.98
CA THR A 122 9.67 20.62 10.17
C THR A 122 8.65 19.49 10.02
N ILE A 123 8.84 18.40 10.75
CA ILE A 123 7.87 17.30 10.82
C ILE A 123 6.58 17.88 11.43
N HIS A 124 5.54 17.99 10.62
CA HIS A 124 4.22 18.38 11.12
C HIS A 124 3.71 17.29 12.07
N ARG A 125 3.35 17.69 13.30
CA ARG A 125 3.05 16.80 14.44
C ARG A 125 1.76 15.97 14.31
N GLU A 126 1.04 16.04 13.20
CA GLU A 126 -0.25 15.33 13.04
C GLU A 126 -0.08 13.86 12.65
N PHE A 127 0.99 13.51 11.94
CA PHE A 127 1.25 12.13 11.53
C PHE A 127 2.38 11.52 12.35
N ASN A 128 2.14 10.34 12.90
CA ASN A 128 3.22 9.50 13.41
C ASN A 128 3.80 8.70 12.24
N VAL A 129 5.09 8.89 11.96
CA VAL A 129 5.82 8.19 10.91
C VAL A 129 7.01 7.46 11.50
N GLU A 130 7.08 6.15 11.28
CA GLU A 130 8.15 5.28 11.74
C GLU A 130 8.99 4.83 10.53
N LYS A 131 10.32 4.81 10.71
CA LYS A 131 11.26 4.23 9.74
C LYS A 131 11.99 3.06 10.38
N ASP A 132 11.84 1.87 9.82
CA ASP A 132 12.66 0.72 10.19
C ASP A 132 14.04 0.86 9.53
N SER A 133 15.08 0.95 10.36
CA SER A 133 16.46 1.17 9.91
C SER A 133 17.10 -0.07 9.29
N ILE A 134 16.57 -1.27 9.58
CA ILE A 134 17.08 -2.54 9.08
C ILE A 134 16.40 -2.88 7.75
N THR A 135 15.08 -2.76 7.69
CA THR A 135 14.30 -3.17 6.52
C THR A 135 14.05 -2.03 5.52
N GLY A 136 14.20 -0.76 5.94
CA GLY A 136 13.88 0.41 5.13
C GLY A 136 12.38 0.66 4.97
N LEU A 137 11.53 -0.05 5.72
CA LEU A 137 10.09 0.15 5.72
C LEU A 137 9.74 1.52 6.32
N MET A 138 8.79 2.21 5.69
CA MET A 138 8.17 3.42 6.24
C MET A 138 6.74 3.09 6.65
N THR A 139 6.36 3.42 7.88
CA THR A 139 5.01 3.22 8.39
C THR A 139 4.39 4.57 8.75
N VAL A 140 3.21 4.86 8.19
CA VAL A 140 2.41 6.05 8.56
C VAL A 140 1.20 5.58 9.34
N HIS A 141 0.99 6.17 10.51
CA HIS A 141 -0.17 5.89 11.35
C HIS A 141 -1.25 6.92 11.05
N VAL A 142 -2.44 6.46 10.69
CA VAL A 142 -3.58 7.32 10.33
C VAL A 142 -4.87 6.87 11.00
N GLY A 143 -5.79 7.81 11.16
CA GLY A 143 -7.17 7.54 11.54
C GLY A 143 -8.04 7.22 10.32
N SER A 144 -9.36 7.34 10.51
CA SER A 144 -10.32 7.30 9.41
C SER A 144 -10.20 8.53 8.52
N GLY A 145 -10.33 8.34 7.20
CA GLY A 145 -10.21 9.44 6.25
C GLY A 145 -9.83 8.97 4.86
N GLN A 146 -9.61 9.94 3.98
CA GLN A 146 -9.04 9.74 2.66
C GLN A 146 -7.66 10.39 2.65
N TYR A 147 -6.66 9.66 2.19
CA TYR A 147 -5.28 10.12 2.18
C TYR A 147 -4.66 9.86 0.81
N GLU A 148 -3.79 10.77 0.39
CA GLU A 148 -2.98 10.64 -0.82
C GLU A 148 -1.51 10.85 -0.48
N PHE A 149 -0.74 9.77 -0.56
CA PHE A 149 0.68 9.77 -0.24
C PHE A 149 1.53 9.71 -1.50
N LEU A 150 2.54 10.60 -1.57
CA LEU A 150 3.63 10.49 -2.53
C LEU A 150 4.90 10.09 -1.79
N ALA A 151 5.46 8.95 -2.15
CA ALA A 151 6.69 8.42 -1.57
C ALA A 151 7.77 8.25 -2.65
N LEU A 152 9.00 8.59 -2.30
CA LEU A 152 10.16 8.66 -3.20
C LEU A 152 11.34 7.90 -2.61
N TRP A 153 12.03 7.10 -3.42
CA TRP A 153 13.22 6.35 -3.03
C TRP A 153 14.46 6.77 -3.83
N LYS A 154 15.60 6.83 -3.14
CA LYS A 154 16.94 7.06 -3.70
C LYS A 154 17.84 5.85 -3.46
#